data_AF-A0A0D7V3X3-F1
#
_entry.id   AF-A0A0D7V3X3-F1
#
_cell.length_a   1.000
_cell.length_b   1.000
_cell.length_c   1.000
_cell.angle_alpha   90.00
_cell.angle_beta   90.00
_cell.angle_gamma   90.00
#
_symmetry.space_group_name_H-M   'P 1'
#
loop_
_entity.id
_entity.type
_entity.pdbx_description
1 polymer ?
#
loop_
_entity_poly.entity_id
_entity_poly.type
_entity_poly.pdbx_seq_one_letter_code
_entity_poly.pdbx_strand_id
1 'polypeptide(L)'
;MALTWIDALFLAVLGLSMLAGFVRGFVRESLGLAAWVVALMVARVLAEPVAELMSGFIESFDARLVLAFALVIFAVILLCGIVIRVVHAAVEWVGMGLLNRFAGAAFGIARGAVILLVATVLITLTPLAELQAWQQASLRPTFIELRDWAVSQLDQWERELPTPPESLRDISLPELRRPQPTLPSSSAPEVE
;
A
#
# COMPACT_ATOMS: atom_id res chain seq x y z
N MET A 1 28.34 18.92 -9.06
CA MET A 1 27.16 18.20 -8.54
C MET A 1 25.93 18.98 -8.95
N ALA A 2 25.29 18.63 -10.06
CA ALA A 2 24.05 19.29 -10.48
C ALA A 2 22.88 18.52 -9.84
N LEU A 3 21.94 19.24 -9.19
CA LEU A 3 20.70 18.63 -8.74
C LEU A 3 19.95 18.14 -9.97
N THR A 4 19.64 16.85 -10.01
CA THR A 4 18.81 16.31 -11.08
C THR A 4 17.35 16.70 -10.85
N TRP A 5 16.52 16.66 -11.90
CA TRP A 5 15.08 16.90 -11.73
C TRP A 5 14.43 15.84 -10.81
N ILE A 6 15.03 14.66 -10.70
CA ILE A 6 14.60 13.61 -9.76
C ILE A 6 14.90 14.02 -8.32
N ASP A 7 16.08 14.58 -8.04
CA ASP A 7 16.40 15.11 -6.72
C ASP A 7 15.41 16.21 -6.32
N ALA A 8 15.10 17.12 -7.25
CA ALA A 8 14.12 18.17 -7.03
C ALA A 8 12.72 17.60 -6.76
N LEU A 9 12.30 16.56 -7.49
CA LEU A 9 11.03 15.87 -7.27
C LEU A 9 10.98 15.20 -5.88
N PHE A 10 12.06 14.53 -5.46
CA PHE A 10 12.14 13.84 -4.17
C PHE A 10 12.07 14.85 -3.02
N LEU A 11 12.83 15.94 -3.12
CA LEU A 11 12.77 17.04 -2.16
C LEU A 11 11.40 17.72 -2.14
N ALA A 12 10.74 17.88 -3.30
CA ALA A 12 9.40 18.44 -3.36
C ALA A 12 8.38 17.54 -2.65
N VAL A 13 8.42 16.22 -2.88
CA VAL A 13 7.52 15.26 -2.21
C VAL A 13 7.75 15.24 -0.69
N LEU A 14 9.02 15.21 -0.26
CA LEU A 14 9.38 15.28 1.16
C LEU A 14 8.96 16.59 1.80
N GLY A 15 9.29 17.72 1.18
CA GLY A 15 8.95 19.06 1.66
C GLY A 15 7.44 19.28 1.72
N LEU A 16 6.69 18.84 0.71
CA LEU A 16 5.23 18.93 0.70
C LEU A 16 4.61 18.02 1.76
N SER A 17 5.14 16.81 1.96
CA SER A 17 4.65 15.89 2.99
C SER A 17 4.94 16.41 4.40
N MET A 18 6.15 16.95 4.62
CA MET A 18 6.54 17.64 5.85
C MET A 18 5.62 18.83 6.14
N LEU A 19 5.41 19.70 5.16
CA LEU A 19 4.56 20.88 5.31
C LEU A 19 3.11 20.49 5.55
N ALA A 20 2.58 19.51 4.81
CA ALA A 20 1.24 18.99 5.03
C ALA A 20 1.08 18.43 6.45
N GLY A 21 2.07 17.66 6.93
CA GLY A 21 2.11 17.14 8.30
C GLY A 21 2.20 18.24 9.35
N PHE A 22 2.97 19.30 9.11
CA PHE A 22 3.08 20.46 9.99
C PHE A 22 1.78 21.27 10.07
N VAL A 23 1.07 21.43 8.95
CA VAL A 23 -0.20 22.15 8.87
C VAL A 23 -1.33 21.36 9.51
N ARG A 24 -1.37 20.04 9.31
CA ARG A 24 -2.44 19.17 9.83
C ARG A 24 -2.21 18.73 11.28
N GLY A 25 -0.96 18.61 11.71
CA GLY A 25 -0.57 18.11 13.02
C GLY A 25 -0.57 16.58 13.12
N PHE A 26 0.25 16.03 14.02
CA PHE A 26 0.43 14.60 14.22
C PHE A 26 -0.86 13.87 14.58
N VAL A 27 -1.65 14.41 15.51
CA VAL A 27 -2.86 13.76 16.03
C VAL A 27 -3.88 13.55 14.92
N ARG A 28 -4.11 14.56 14.08
CA ARG A 28 -5.05 14.45 12.96
C ARG A 28 -4.55 13.44 11.93
N GLU A 29 -3.26 13.46 11.61
CA GLU A 29 -2.69 12.58 10.59
C GLU A 29 -2.70 11.11 11.04
N SER A 30 -2.28 10.84 12.29
CA SER A 30 -2.23 9.50 12.87
C SER A 30 -3.63 8.91 13.10
N LEU A 31 -4.57 9.69 13.66
CA LEU A 31 -5.95 9.23 13.83
C LEU A 31 -6.66 9.05 12.48
N GLY A 32 -6.32 9.87 11.47
CA GLY A 32 -6.84 9.67 10.11
C GLY A 32 -6.38 8.35 9.50
N LEU A 33 -5.10 7.98 9.71
CA LEU A 33 -4.57 6.71 9.26
C LEU A 33 -5.20 5.54 10.04
N ALA A 34 -5.38 5.68 11.35
CA ALA A 34 -6.08 4.69 12.18
C ALA A 34 -7.55 4.54 11.76
N ALA A 35 -8.23 5.64 11.40
CA ALA A 35 -9.60 5.61 10.92
C ALA A 35 -9.75 4.81 9.62
N TRP A 36 -8.76 4.87 8.72
CA TRP A 36 -8.74 4.01 7.52
C TRP A 36 -8.63 2.53 7.86
N VAL A 37 -7.77 2.15 8.81
CA VAL A 37 -7.65 0.76 9.27
C VAL A 37 -8.96 0.29 9.90
N VAL A 38 -9.54 1.09 10.80
CA VAL A 38 -10.84 0.78 11.43
C VAL A 38 -11.94 0.66 10.38
N ALA A 39 -12.00 1.59 9.42
CA ALA A 39 -12.99 1.54 8.34
C ALA A 39 -12.89 0.27 7.51
N LEU A 40 -11.67 -0.17 7.16
CA LEU A 40 -11.45 -1.43 6.45
C LEU A 40 -11.87 -2.65 7.28
N MET A 41 -11.51 -2.69 8.57
CA MET A 41 -11.91 -3.79 9.46
C MET A 41 -13.43 -3.87 9.62
N VAL A 42 -14.09 -2.73 9.82
CA VAL A 42 -15.55 -2.66 9.96
C VAL A 42 -16.23 -3.03 8.64
N ALA A 43 -15.74 -2.54 7.51
CA ALA A 43 -16.27 -2.88 6.19
C ALA A 43 -16.13 -4.37 5.89
N ARG A 44 -15.05 -5.03 6.31
CA ARG A 44 -14.88 -6.48 6.14
C ARG A 44 -15.96 -7.30 6.84
N VAL A 45 -16.57 -6.79 7.91
CA VAL A 45 -17.63 -7.48 8.66
C VAL A 45 -19.03 -7.04 8.25
N LEU A 46 -19.22 -5.74 7.96
CA LEU A 46 -20.54 -5.16 7.68
C LEU A 46 -20.90 -5.09 6.19
N ALA A 47 -19.96 -5.29 5.27
CA ALA A 47 -20.26 -5.17 3.84
C ALA A 47 -21.29 -6.20 3.36
N GLU A 48 -21.24 -7.43 3.85
CA GLU A 48 -22.19 -8.48 3.45
C GLU A 48 -23.62 -8.20 3.96
N PRO A 49 -23.85 -7.93 5.25
CA PRO A 49 -25.17 -7.49 5.72
C PRO A 49 -25.71 -6.26 4.98
N VAL A 50 -24.86 -5.25 4.75
CA VAL A 50 -25.28 -4.03 4.04
C VAL A 50 -25.60 -4.34 2.57
N ALA A 51 -24.89 -5.27 1.93
CA ALA A 51 -25.18 -5.70 0.56
C ALA A 51 -26.54 -6.40 0.45
N GLU A 52 -26.95 -7.17 1.46
CA GLU A 52 -28.26 -7.83 1.49
C GLU A 52 -29.42 -6.82 1.55
N LEU A 53 -29.26 -5.72 2.30
CA LEU A 53 -30.24 -4.62 2.33
C LEU A 53 -30.42 -3.96 0.95
N MET A 54 -29.41 -4.06 0.07
CA MET A 54 -29.43 -3.50 -1.28
C MET A 54 -30.00 -4.45 -2.33
N SER A 55 -30.49 -5.63 -1.91
CA SER A 55 -30.96 -6.69 -2.81
C SER A 55 -32.09 -6.25 -3.75
N GLY A 56 -32.93 -5.29 -3.33
CA GLY A 56 -34.00 -4.73 -4.15
C GLY A 56 -33.58 -3.68 -5.18
N PHE A 57 -32.33 -3.20 -5.16
CA PHE A 57 -31.85 -2.13 -6.05
C PHE A 57 -30.87 -2.62 -7.12
N ILE A 58 -30.11 -3.67 -6.82
CA ILE A 58 -29.04 -4.19 -7.69
C ILE A 58 -29.15 -5.71 -7.73
N GLU A 59 -29.21 -6.28 -8.94
CA GLU A 59 -29.35 -7.73 -9.14
C GLU A 59 -28.04 -8.49 -8.87
N SER A 60 -26.90 -7.95 -9.29
CA SER A 60 -25.58 -8.56 -9.11
C SER A 60 -25.12 -8.49 -7.65
N PHE A 61 -24.87 -9.65 -7.03
CA PHE A 61 -24.34 -9.74 -5.66
C PHE A 61 -22.94 -9.11 -5.54
N ASP A 62 -22.05 -9.36 -6.51
CA ASP A 62 -20.68 -8.82 -6.48
C ASP A 62 -20.70 -7.29 -6.52
N ALA A 63 -21.57 -6.70 -7.35
CA ALA A 63 -21.72 -5.25 -7.43
C ALA A 63 -22.26 -4.66 -6.12
N ARG A 64 -23.24 -5.32 -5.48
CA ARG A 64 -23.75 -4.92 -4.16
C ARG A 64 -22.65 -4.98 -3.10
N LEU A 65 -21.85 -6.04 -3.09
CA LEU A 65 -20.80 -6.22 -2.09
C LEU A 65 -19.73 -5.13 -2.19
N VAL A 66 -19.27 -4.81 -3.41
CA VAL A 66 -18.31 -3.73 -3.63
C VAL A 66 -18.88 -2.38 -3.19
N LEU A 67 -20.15 -2.10 -3.55
CA LEU A 67 -20.79 -0.84 -3.20
C LEU A 67 -21.04 -0.72 -1.68
N ALA A 68 -21.50 -1.78 -1.04
CA ALA A 68 -21.70 -1.85 0.40
C ALA A 68 -20.38 -1.66 1.16
N PHE A 69 -19.30 -2.30 0.70
CA PHE A 69 -17.97 -2.13 1.27
C PHE A 69 -17.50 -0.67 1.19
N ALA A 70 -17.63 -0.03 0.03
CA ALA A 70 -17.30 1.39 -0.14
C ALA A 70 -18.17 2.30 0.73
N LEU A 71 -19.47 2.04 0.83
CA LEU A 71 -20.42 2.81 1.63
C LEU A 71 -20.10 2.72 3.12
N VAL A 72 -19.81 1.52 3.63
CA VAL A 72 -19.42 1.32 5.03
C VAL A 72 -18.11 2.05 5.34
N ILE A 73 -17.09 1.94 4.47
CA ILE A 73 -15.84 2.70 4.64
C ILE A 73 -16.13 4.20 4.74
N PHE A 74 -16.92 4.72 3.80
CA PHE A 74 -17.25 6.14 3.77
C PHE A 74 -17.96 6.58 5.04
N ALA A 75 -18.96 5.83 5.51
CA ALA A 75 -19.70 6.12 6.74
C ALA A 75 -18.79 6.11 7.98
N VAL A 76 -17.91 5.11 8.11
CA VAL A 76 -16.97 5.00 9.24
C VAL A 76 -15.96 6.14 9.22
N ILE A 77 -15.36 6.46 8.06
CA ILE A 77 -14.43 7.58 7.93
C ILE A 77 -15.11 8.90 8.31
N LEU A 78 -16.37 9.10 7.89
CA LEU A 78 -17.12 10.31 8.23
C LEU A 78 -17.31 10.43 9.74
N LEU A 79 -17.71 9.35 10.41
CA LEU A 79 -17.90 9.30 11.86
C LEU A 79 -16.58 9.54 12.61
N CYS A 80 -15.52 8.82 12.24
CA CYS A 80 -14.18 9.02 12.79
C CYS A 80 -13.69 10.45 12.57
N GLY A 81 -13.98 11.06 11.42
CA GLY A 81 -13.64 12.45 11.12
C GLY A 81 -14.21 13.44 12.13
N ILE A 82 -15.43 13.21 12.61
CA ILE A 82 -16.05 14.03 13.67
C ILE A 82 -15.26 13.87 14.98
N VAL A 83 -14.97 12.63 15.39
CA VAL A 83 -14.18 12.33 16.60
C VAL A 83 -12.81 13.00 16.52
N ILE A 84 -12.13 12.88 15.38
CA ILE A 84 -10.81 13.49 15.16
C ILE A 84 -10.86 15.01 15.33
N ARG A 85 -11.91 15.68 14.84
CA ARG A 85 -12.07 17.12 15.03
C ARG A 85 -12.19 17.50 16.50
N VAL A 86 -12.96 16.73 17.27
CA VAL A 86 -13.13 16.95 18.72
C VAL A 86 -11.80 16.75 19.46
N VAL A 87 -11.09 15.65 19.17
CA VAL A 87 -9.78 15.37 19.79
C VAL A 87 -8.76 16.45 19.41
N HIS A 88 -8.75 16.89 18.15
CA HIS A 88 -7.86 17.96 17.70
C HIS A 88 -8.12 19.27 18.47
N ALA A 89 -9.39 19.65 18.65
CA ALA A 89 -9.75 20.83 19.44
C ALA A 89 -9.29 20.69 20.90
N ALA A 90 -9.40 19.50 21.50
CA ALA A 90 -8.90 19.25 22.84
C ALA A 90 -7.37 19.41 22.95
N VAL A 91 -6.62 18.95 21.94
CA VAL A 91 -5.15 19.10 21.89
C VAL A 91 -4.73 20.56 21.79
N GLU A 92 -5.46 21.36 21.01
CA GLU A 92 -5.23 22.81 20.92
C GLU A 92 -5.53 23.50 22.24
N TRP A 93 -6.59 23.09 22.95
CA TRP A 93 -6.95 23.62 24.27
C TRP A 93 -5.88 23.40 25.33
N VAL A 94 -5.19 22.25 25.30
CA VAL A 94 -4.09 21.94 26.24
C VAL A 94 -2.81 22.71 25.91
N GLY A 95 -2.79 23.50 24.82
CA GLY A 95 -1.63 24.30 24.42
C GLY A 95 -0.51 23.49 23.76
N MET A 96 -0.73 22.20 23.47
CA MET A 96 0.24 21.32 22.79
C MET A 96 0.26 21.50 21.27
N GLY A 97 -0.38 22.56 20.74
CA GLY A 97 -0.49 22.80 19.31
C GLY A 97 0.87 22.84 18.59
N LEU A 98 1.88 23.51 19.15
CA LEU A 98 3.21 23.57 18.53
C LEU A 98 3.91 22.20 18.49
N LEU A 99 3.91 21.47 19.60
CA LEU A 99 4.50 20.13 19.65
C LEU A 99 3.78 19.17 18.69
N ASN A 100 2.45 19.22 18.64
CA ASN A 100 1.64 18.45 17.70
C ASN A 100 2.00 18.76 16.23
N ARG A 101 2.32 20.01 15.90
CA ARG A 101 2.73 20.41 14.54
C ARG A 101 4.14 19.95 14.21
N PHE A 102 5.10 20.05 15.13
CA PHE A 102 6.45 19.53 14.92
C PHE A 102 6.47 18.00 14.79
N ALA A 103 5.75 17.29 15.65
CA ALA A 103 5.53 15.85 15.51
C ALA A 103 4.84 15.52 14.18
N GLY A 104 3.91 16.37 13.74
CA GLY A 104 3.25 16.26 12.43
C GLY A 104 4.23 16.41 11.27
N ALA A 105 5.19 17.33 11.36
CA ALA A 105 6.25 17.49 10.37
C ALA A 105 7.13 16.23 10.28
N ALA A 106 7.54 15.68 11.43
CA ALA A 106 8.32 14.43 11.48
C ALA A 106 7.55 13.24 10.89
N PHE A 107 6.27 13.11 11.23
CA PHE A 107 5.39 12.10 10.64
C PHE A 107 5.19 12.32 9.13
N GLY A 108 5.07 13.57 8.69
CA GLY A 108 5.00 13.95 7.28
C GLY A 108 6.26 13.54 6.50
N ILE A 109 7.44 13.72 7.08
CA ILE A 109 8.71 13.24 6.51
C ILE A 109 8.70 11.72 6.41
N ALA A 110 8.33 11.01 7.49
CA ALA A 110 8.26 9.56 7.48
C ALA A 110 7.30 9.04 6.39
N ARG A 111 6.11 9.64 6.27
CA ARG A 111 5.15 9.31 5.21
C ARG A 111 5.71 9.60 3.82
N GLY A 112 6.35 10.75 3.64
CA GLY A 112 7.01 11.13 2.39
C GLY A 112 8.11 10.13 2.01
N ALA A 113 8.90 9.67 2.99
CA ALA A 113 9.93 8.66 2.80
C ALA A 113 9.32 7.31 2.36
N VAL A 114 8.20 6.87 2.95
CA VAL A 114 7.49 5.66 2.51
C VAL A 114 6.99 5.79 1.06
N ILE A 115 6.44 6.94 0.69
CA ILE A 115 5.99 7.19 -0.70
C ILE A 115 7.18 7.10 -1.67
N LEU A 116 8.30 7.74 -1.33
CA LEU A 116 9.52 7.71 -2.15
C LEU A 116 10.21 6.35 -2.17
N LEU A 117 10.09 5.57 -1.09
CA LEU A 117 10.54 4.18 -1.03
C LEU A 117 9.78 3.33 -2.06
N VAL A 118 8.46 3.41 -2.07
CA VAL A 118 7.62 2.72 -3.08
C VAL A 118 7.96 3.20 -4.48
N ALA A 119 8.14 4.50 -4.69
CA ALA A 119 8.55 5.04 -5.99
C ALA A 119 9.93 4.50 -6.42
N THR A 120 10.88 4.40 -5.49
CA THR A 120 12.23 3.85 -5.75
C THR A 120 12.15 2.38 -6.14
N VAL A 121 11.35 1.58 -5.45
CA VAL A 121 11.08 0.19 -5.83
C VAL A 121 10.54 0.12 -7.26
N LEU A 122 9.50 0.89 -7.58
CA LEU A 122 8.91 0.93 -8.91
C LEU A 122 9.90 1.37 -10.01
N ILE A 123 10.72 2.39 -9.74
CA ILE A 123 11.77 2.84 -10.66
C ILE A 123 12.77 1.71 -10.91
N THR A 124 13.17 0.97 -9.87
CA THR A 124 14.15 -0.11 -9.99
C THR A 124 13.63 -1.36 -10.68
N LEU A 125 12.30 -1.55 -10.69
CA LEU A 125 11.63 -2.64 -11.39
C LEU A 125 11.25 -2.30 -12.84
N THR A 126 11.50 -1.07 -13.28
CA THR A 126 11.14 -0.59 -14.62
C THR A 126 12.39 -0.08 -15.36
N PRO A 127 12.31 0.12 -16.69
CA PRO A 127 13.40 0.74 -17.46
C PRO A 127 13.78 2.15 -16.99
N LEU A 128 13.00 2.74 -16.07
CA LEU A 128 13.30 4.04 -15.49
C LEU A 128 14.63 4.05 -14.73
N ALA A 129 15.11 2.88 -14.27
CA ALA A 129 16.41 2.74 -13.63
C ALA A 129 17.59 3.11 -14.55
N GLU A 130 17.45 3.07 -15.87
CA GLU A 130 18.52 3.42 -16.81
C GLU A 130 18.59 4.92 -17.11
N LEU A 131 17.60 5.72 -16.67
CA LEU A 131 17.62 7.15 -16.93
C LEU A 131 18.87 7.79 -16.35
N GLN A 132 19.54 8.59 -17.17
CA GLN A 132 20.71 9.37 -16.75
C GLN A 132 20.39 10.28 -15.54
N ALA A 133 19.19 10.84 -15.49
CA ALA A 133 18.72 11.62 -14.35
C ALA A 133 18.61 10.81 -13.04
N TRP A 134 18.25 9.52 -13.12
CA TRP A 134 18.23 8.64 -11.95
C TRP A 134 19.64 8.23 -11.54
N GLN A 135 20.46 7.86 -12.51
CA GLN A 135 21.84 7.44 -12.27
C GLN A 135 22.69 8.56 -11.62
N GLN A 136 22.45 9.81 -12.01
CA GLN A 136 23.14 10.99 -11.49
C GLN A 136 22.48 11.61 -10.25
N ALA A 137 21.32 11.11 -9.81
CA ALA A 137 20.60 11.67 -8.68
C ALA A 137 21.43 11.52 -7.40
N SER A 138 21.61 12.62 -6.67
CA SER A 138 22.40 12.62 -5.42
C SER A 138 21.68 11.88 -4.29
N LEU A 139 20.35 11.87 -4.30
CA LEU A 139 19.53 11.19 -3.29
C LEU A 139 19.34 9.70 -3.57
N ARG A 140 19.64 9.23 -4.79
CA ARG A 140 19.53 7.81 -5.18
C ARG A 140 20.16 6.84 -4.17
N PRO A 141 21.45 6.96 -3.78
CA PRO A 141 22.07 5.98 -2.89
C PRO A 141 21.35 5.85 -1.55
N THR A 142 20.89 6.97 -0.98
CA THR A 142 20.13 6.99 0.28
C THR A 142 18.81 6.22 0.17
N PHE A 143 18.06 6.40 -0.92
CA PHE A 143 16.80 5.69 -1.12
C PHE A 143 16.99 4.23 -1.52
N ILE A 144 18.10 3.89 -2.19
CA ILE A 144 18.48 2.50 -2.45
C ILE A 144 18.83 1.78 -1.14
N GLU A 145 19.61 2.42 -0.26
CA GLU A 145 19.94 1.86 1.06
C GLU A 145 18.68 1.68 1.91
N LEU A 146 17.77 2.66 1.90
CA LEU A 146 16.48 2.56 2.59
C LEU A 146 15.62 1.42 2.04
N ARG A 147 15.63 1.22 0.71
CA ARG A 147 14.98 0.08 0.05
C ARG A 147 15.59 -1.24 0.50
N ASP A 148 16.91 -1.36 0.45
CA ASP A 148 17.59 -2.61 0.77
C ASP A 148 17.39 -2.99 2.24
N TRP A 149 17.44 -1.99 3.14
CA TRP A 149 17.02 -2.14 4.53
C TRP A 149 15.57 -2.63 4.65
N ALA A 150 14.61 -1.98 3.96
CA ALA A 150 13.21 -2.38 4.01
C ALA A 150 12.97 -3.80 3.47
N VAL A 151 13.67 -4.19 2.40
CA VAL A 151 13.61 -5.54 1.83
C VAL A 151 14.20 -6.57 2.80
N SER A 152 15.32 -6.25 3.45
CA SER A 152 15.91 -7.14 4.46
C SER A 152 14.97 -7.39 5.64
N GLN A 153 14.16 -6.39 6.01
CA GLN A 153 13.20 -6.53 7.09
C GLN A 153 12.04 -7.47 6.71
N LEU A 154 11.62 -7.44 5.44
CA LEU A 154 10.63 -8.36 4.89
C LEU A 154 11.17 -9.80 4.80
N ASP A 155 12.39 -9.96 4.31
CA ASP A 155 13.06 -11.26 4.21
C ASP A 155 13.27 -11.90 5.60
N GLN A 156 13.53 -11.07 6.63
CA GLN A 156 13.53 -11.55 8.01
C GLN A 156 12.17 -12.12 8.43
N TRP A 157 11.07 -11.42 8.15
CA TRP A 157 9.72 -11.91 8.50
C TRP A 157 9.36 -13.18 7.74
N GLU A 158 9.79 -13.30 6.47
CA GLU A 158 9.58 -14.50 5.67
C GLU A 158 10.32 -15.72 6.24
N ARG A 159 11.55 -15.52 6.75
CA ARG A 159 12.30 -16.57 7.45
C ARG A 159 11.64 -17.03 8.76
N GLU A 160 10.87 -16.16 9.42
CA GLU A 160 10.15 -16.49 10.66
C GLU A 160 8.86 -17.27 10.42
N LEU A 161 8.38 -17.37 9.17
CA LEU A 161 7.21 -18.16 8.85
C LEU A 161 7.50 -19.66 9.05
N PRO A 162 6.62 -20.41 9.76
CA PRO A 162 6.72 -21.86 9.86
C PRO A 162 6.88 -22.49 8.47
N THR A 163 7.94 -23.27 8.27
CA THR A 163 8.13 -24.00 7.02
C THR A 163 6.89 -24.83 6.74
N PRO A 164 6.35 -24.81 5.51
CA PRO A 164 5.13 -25.53 5.20
C PRO A 164 5.27 -27.00 5.61
N PRO A 165 4.30 -27.56 6.36
CA PRO A 165 4.36 -28.95 6.80
C PRO A 165 4.55 -29.87 5.59
N GLU A 166 5.27 -30.98 5.76
CA GLU A 166 5.51 -31.99 4.71
C GLU A 166 4.20 -32.39 4.00
N SER A 167 3.08 -32.39 4.75
CA SER A 167 1.74 -32.65 4.21
C SER A 167 1.30 -31.72 3.09
N LEU A 168 1.79 -30.47 3.01
CA LEU A 168 1.51 -29.54 1.90
C LEU A 168 2.35 -29.85 0.65
N ARG A 169 3.51 -30.49 0.80
CA ARG A 169 4.35 -30.90 -0.33
C ARG A 169 3.81 -32.15 -1.02
N ASP A 170 3.13 -33.00 -0.25
CA ASP A 170 2.47 -34.22 -0.74
C ASP A 170 1.10 -33.94 -1.39
N ILE A 171 0.56 -32.72 -1.26
CA ILE A 171 -0.61 -32.30 -2.04
C ILE A 171 -0.16 -32.17 -3.50
N SER A 172 -0.35 -33.26 -4.24
CA SER A 172 -0.29 -33.26 -5.70
C SER A 172 -1.32 -32.24 -6.20
N LEU A 173 -0.85 -31.09 -6.68
CA LEU A 173 -1.72 -30.11 -7.30
C LEU A 173 -2.50 -30.84 -8.40
N PRO A 174 -3.84 -30.78 -8.41
CA PRO A 174 -4.62 -31.32 -9.51
C PRO A 174 -4.00 -30.75 -10.78
N GLU A 175 -3.50 -31.61 -11.66
CA GLU A 175 -2.92 -31.24 -12.96
C GLU A 175 -3.80 -30.14 -13.55
N LEU A 176 -3.35 -28.88 -13.43
CA LEU A 176 -3.98 -27.75 -14.10
C LEU A 176 -3.81 -28.11 -15.55
N ARG A 177 -4.86 -28.69 -16.13
CA ARG A 177 -4.88 -29.28 -17.47
C ARG A 177 -4.44 -28.22 -18.46
N ARG A 178 -3.13 -28.09 -18.64
CA ARG A 178 -2.54 -27.40 -19.77
C ARG A 178 -2.97 -28.26 -20.95
N PRO A 179 -3.78 -27.74 -21.88
CA PRO A 179 -4.17 -28.50 -23.06
C PRO A 179 -2.90 -29.02 -23.70
N GLN A 180 -2.72 -30.34 -23.68
CA GLN A 180 -1.55 -30.97 -24.26
C GLN A 180 -1.61 -30.64 -25.76
N PRO A 181 -0.58 -29.98 -26.34
CA PRO A 181 -0.54 -29.80 -27.78
C PRO A 181 -0.55 -31.21 -28.38
N THR A 182 -1.64 -31.56 -29.06
CA THR A 182 -1.73 -32.80 -29.81
C THR A 182 -0.68 -32.74 -30.91
N LEU A 183 0.51 -33.28 -30.67
CA LEU A 183 1.49 -33.49 -31.71
C LEU A 183 0.89 -34.54 -32.66
N PRO A 184 0.78 -34.25 -33.98
CA PRO A 184 0.28 -35.23 -34.93
C PRO A 184 1.20 -36.46 -34.91
N SER A 185 0.59 -37.64 -34.80
CA SER A 185 1.27 -38.93 -34.90
C SER A 185 2.01 -38.99 -36.24
N SER A 186 3.34 -38.91 -36.19
CA SER A 186 4.20 -39.15 -37.35
C SER A 186 4.14 -40.65 -37.70
N SER A 187 3.15 -41.03 -38.49
CA SER A 187 3.14 -42.29 -39.23
C SER A 187 4.14 -42.17 -40.38
N ALA A 188 5.41 -42.48 -40.11
CA ALA A 188 6.39 -42.71 -41.17
C ALA A 188 6.22 -44.16 -41.66
N PRO A 189 6.20 -44.41 -42.99
CA PRO A 189 6.06 -45.75 -43.52
C PRO A 189 7.36 -46.53 -43.33
N GLU A 190 7.21 -47.77 -42.87
CA GLU A 190 8.28 -48.78 -42.83
C GLU A 190 8.68 -49.09 -44.29
N VAL A 191 9.92 -48.77 -44.64
CA VAL A 191 10.49 -49.03 -45.96
C VAL A 191 11.03 -50.45 -45.95
N GLU A 192 10.42 -51.33 -46.75
CA GLU A 192 10.98 -52.61 -47.22
C GLU A 192 11.51 -52.44 -48.64
#